data_AF-A0A661ZNP4-F1
#
_entry.id   AF-A0A661ZNP4-F1
#
_cell.length_a   1.000
_cell.length_b   1.000
_cell.length_c   1.000
_cell.angle_alpha   90.00
_cell.angle_beta   90.00
_cell.angle_gamma   90.00
#
_symmetry.space_group_name_H-M   'P 1'
#
loop_
_entity.id
_entity.type
_entity.pdbx_description
1 polymer ?
#
loop_
_entity_poly.entity_id
_entity_poly.type
_entity_poly.pdbx_seq_one_letter_code
_entity_poly.pdbx_strand_id
1 'polypeptide(L)'
;MKRVTNVALILLSMVILFACNSGDKGTDKTVTMTKAELLNKVKGGWVGQVIGVTYGGPTEFRYLARMIPDSVELRWDHELVAYFYDEQPGLYDDVYMDLTFVDVFEKEGLDAPVESFANAFANADYMLWCANQAARYNILNGIQAPESGLWKYNMWADAIDFQIEADFAGLMAPGMINAAGVYADRIGHIMNSGDGFYGGAYVAAMYSLAFVYDDVYQVVVDALEVIPAESNYPKCMQAVIAFHKLYPDDCQKAWQAIEDSEWAIDLHCPGGINSPFNIDATVNSAYVLLGLLYGEGDLKLTMDISIRAGQD
;
A
#
# COMPACT_ATOMS: atom_id res chain seq x y z
N MET A 1 33.14 -56.30 18.16
CA MET A 1 33.01 -54.84 17.99
C MET A 1 31.63 -54.51 17.44
N LYS A 2 30.63 -54.58 18.32
CA LYS A 2 29.24 -54.15 18.14
C LYS A 2 28.86 -53.53 19.48
N ARG A 3 28.13 -52.41 19.50
CA ARG A 3 27.71 -51.57 20.65
C ARG A 3 28.59 -50.35 20.93
N VAL A 4 28.51 -49.31 20.07
CA VAL A 4 28.70 -47.91 20.54
C VAL A 4 27.77 -46.93 19.79
N THR A 5 27.27 -47.26 18.59
CA THR A 5 26.64 -46.24 17.72
C THR A 5 25.17 -45.87 17.99
N ASN A 6 24.48 -46.50 18.97
CA ASN A 6 23.04 -46.28 19.16
C ASN A 6 22.65 -45.44 20.39
N VAL A 7 23.61 -44.92 21.17
CA VAL A 7 23.30 -44.09 22.35
C VAL A 7 23.34 -42.59 22.03
N ALA A 8 24.06 -42.17 20.99
CA ALA A 8 24.16 -40.76 20.61
C ALA A 8 22.92 -40.23 19.86
N LEU A 9 22.14 -41.09 19.18
CA LEU A 9 20.94 -40.66 18.45
C LEU A 9 19.69 -40.49 19.34
N ILE A 10 19.69 -41.05 20.55
CA ILE A 10 18.53 -40.99 21.46
C ILE A 10 18.62 -39.76 22.38
N LEU A 11 19.83 -39.21 22.60
CA LEU A 11 20.02 -37.99 23.38
C LEU A 11 19.80 -36.70 22.55
N LEU A 12 19.91 -36.76 21.22
CA LEU A 12 19.64 -35.61 20.34
C LEU A 12 18.14 -35.44 20.02
N SER A 13 17.34 -36.48 20.24
CA SER A 13 15.89 -36.48 20.01
C SER A 13 15.06 -36.09 21.24
N MET A 14 15.67 -35.97 22.43
CA MET A 14 15.00 -35.48 23.65
C MET A 14 15.18 -33.98 23.92
N VAL A 15 16.02 -33.27 23.16
CA VAL A 15 16.25 -31.81 23.36
C VAL A 15 15.32 -30.94 22.48
N ILE A 16 14.58 -31.54 21.54
CA ILE A 16 13.68 -30.80 20.62
C ILE A 16 12.23 -30.71 21.16
N LEU A 17 11.91 -31.35 22.29
CA LEU A 17 10.54 -31.41 22.82
C LEU A 17 10.22 -30.42 23.97
N PHE A 18 11.09 -29.44 24.25
CA PHE A 18 10.87 -28.44 25.32
C PHE A 18 10.83 -26.97 24.86
N ALA A 19 10.71 -26.70 23.56
CA ALA A 19 10.59 -25.33 23.04
C ALA A 19 9.16 -24.91 22.65
N CYS A 20 8.16 -25.79 22.77
CA CYS A 20 6.75 -25.37 22.71
C CYS A 20 6.32 -24.85 24.09
N ASN A 21 6.89 -23.73 24.50
CA ASN A 21 6.33 -22.99 25.62
C ASN A 21 5.04 -22.35 25.14
N SER A 22 3.94 -22.84 25.68
CA SER A 22 2.60 -22.32 25.45
C SER A 22 2.42 -21.06 26.27
N GLY A 23 1.91 -20.00 25.65
CA GLY A 23 1.20 -18.94 26.37
C GLY A 23 1.89 -17.58 26.37
N ASP A 24 1.76 -16.85 25.27
CA ASP A 24 0.87 -15.70 25.33
C ASP A 24 -0.04 -15.78 24.10
N LYS A 25 -1.21 -16.40 24.25
CA LYS A 25 -2.29 -16.16 23.29
C LYS A 25 -2.70 -14.73 23.60
N GLY A 26 -2.13 -13.78 22.87
CA GLY A 26 -2.51 -12.37 22.96
C GLY A 26 -4.01 -12.31 23.09
N THR A 27 -4.49 -11.76 24.19
CA THR A 27 -5.92 -11.57 24.41
C THR A 27 -6.45 -10.86 23.18
N ASP A 28 -7.33 -11.51 22.41
CA ASP A 28 -8.01 -10.86 21.28
C ASP A 28 -8.67 -9.60 21.84
N LYS A 29 -8.00 -8.46 21.66
CA LYS A 29 -8.45 -7.18 22.21
C LYS A 29 -9.68 -6.83 21.42
N THR A 30 -10.84 -7.04 22.03
CA THR A 30 -12.11 -6.67 21.41
C THR A 30 -12.24 -5.15 21.46
N VAL A 31 -12.35 -4.53 20.29
CA VAL A 31 -12.64 -3.10 20.14
C VAL A 31 -14.13 -2.96 19.88
N THR A 32 -14.78 -1.98 20.52
CA THR A 32 -16.20 -1.68 20.30
C THR A 32 -16.33 -0.29 19.71
N MET A 33 -17.15 -0.15 18.69
CA MET A 33 -17.43 1.11 18.01
C MET A 33 -18.93 1.20 17.72
N THR A 34 -19.50 2.39 17.83
CA THR A 34 -20.89 2.60 17.42
C THR A 34 -21.02 2.49 15.90
N LYS A 35 -22.21 2.12 15.42
CA LYS A 35 -22.48 2.12 13.97
C LYS A 35 -22.23 3.49 13.33
N ALA A 36 -22.50 4.58 14.06
CA ALA A 36 -22.31 5.93 13.56
C ALA A 36 -20.82 6.27 13.37
N GLU A 37 -19.97 5.93 14.34
CA GLU A 37 -18.51 6.10 14.25
C GLU A 37 -17.92 5.24 13.13
N LEU A 38 -18.37 3.98 13.01
CA LEU A 38 -17.92 3.08 11.94
C LEU A 38 -18.25 3.66 10.57
N LEU A 39 -19.50 4.08 10.36
CA LEU A 39 -19.92 4.71 9.11
C LEU A 39 -19.19 6.03 8.85
N ASN A 40 -18.87 6.80 9.88
CA ASN A 40 -18.10 8.03 9.74
C ASN A 40 -16.67 7.75 9.26
N LYS A 41 -15.98 6.76 9.86
CA LYS A 41 -14.63 6.37 9.44
C LYS A 41 -14.61 5.75 8.03
N VAL A 42 -15.57 4.87 7.69
CA VAL A 42 -15.69 4.32 6.33
C VAL A 42 -15.90 5.44 5.30
N LYS A 43 -16.80 6.39 5.57
CA LYS A 43 -17.01 7.55 4.69
C LYS A 43 -15.75 8.42 4.59
N GLY A 44 -15.06 8.63 5.71
CA GLY A 44 -13.82 9.38 5.77
C GLY A 44 -12.72 8.79 4.90
N GLY A 45 -12.59 7.46 4.86
CA GLY A 45 -11.65 6.78 3.97
C GLY A 45 -11.93 7.06 2.49
N TRP A 46 -13.14 6.74 2.02
CA TRP A 46 -13.52 6.96 0.62
C TRP A 46 -13.44 8.44 0.19
N VAL A 47 -13.90 9.36 1.04
CA VAL A 47 -13.84 10.79 0.73
C VAL A 47 -12.40 11.30 0.79
N GLY A 48 -11.60 10.80 1.73
CA GLY A 48 -10.18 11.15 1.87
C GLY A 48 -9.38 10.78 0.64
N GLN A 49 -9.56 9.57 0.11
CA GLN A 49 -8.94 9.11 -1.13
C GLN A 49 -9.30 10.00 -2.31
N VAL A 50 -10.60 10.24 -2.56
CA VAL A 50 -11.06 11.11 -3.66
C VAL A 50 -10.51 12.53 -3.56
N ILE A 51 -10.45 13.10 -2.35
CA ILE A 51 -9.85 14.42 -2.11
C ILE A 51 -8.35 14.39 -2.43
N GLY A 52 -7.63 13.37 -1.95
CA GLY A 52 -6.19 13.21 -2.17
C GLY A 52 -5.84 13.16 -3.66
N VAL A 53 -6.48 12.25 -4.40
CA VAL A 53 -6.33 12.08 -5.85
C VAL A 53 -6.61 13.40 -6.59
N THR A 54 -7.74 14.05 -6.26
CA THR A 54 -8.12 15.32 -6.91
C THR A 54 -7.13 16.45 -6.58
N TYR A 55 -6.63 16.51 -5.35
CA TYR A 55 -5.73 17.57 -4.90
C TYR A 55 -4.31 17.39 -5.47
N GLY A 56 -3.86 16.15 -5.65
CA GLY A 56 -2.56 15.79 -6.25
C GLY A 56 -2.53 15.84 -7.78
N GLY A 57 -3.66 15.58 -8.46
CA GLY A 57 -3.73 15.51 -9.93
C GLY A 57 -3.12 16.70 -10.69
N PRO A 58 -3.27 17.97 -10.26
CA PRO A 58 -2.61 19.10 -10.92
C PRO A 58 -1.07 19.07 -10.90
N THR A 59 -0.45 18.27 -10.01
CA THR A 59 1.00 18.22 -9.78
C THR A 59 1.65 16.88 -10.14
N GLU A 60 0.86 15.83 -10.31
CA GLU A 60 1.25 14.48 -10.75
C GLU A 60 2.30 14.54 -11.87
N PHE A 61 3.44 13.90 -11.65
CA PHE A 61 4.62 13.84 -12.53
C PHE A 61 5.20 15.19 -12.99
N ARG A 62 4.78 16.32 -12.42
CA ARG A 62 5.37 17.64 -12.73
C ARG A 62 6.64 17.88 -11.93
N TYR A 63 6.84 17.17 -10.84
CA TYR A 63 7.97 17.33 -9.93
C TYR A 63 8.67 15.99 -9.66
N LEU A 64 9.45 15.53 -10.65
CA LEU A 64 10.20 14.27 -10.57
C LEU A 64 11.50 14.44 -9.79
N ALA A 65 11.73 13.60 -8.77
CA ALA A 65 12.88 13.63 -7.86
C ALA A 65 13.17 15.04 -7.31
N ARG A 66 12.11 15.80 -7.05
CA ARG A 66 12.18 17.18 -6.54
C ARG A 66 10.94 17.54 -5.76
N MET A 67 11.13 18.14 -4.59
CA MET A 67 10.02 18.65 -3.79
C MET A 67 9.41 19.90 -4.45
N ILE A 68 8.08 20.03 -4.38
CA ILE A 68 7.36 21.23 -4.78
C ILE A 68 7.66 22.36 -3.77
N PRO A 69 8.28 23.48 -4.18
CA PRO A 69 8.66 24.53 -3.26
C PRO A 69 7.44 25.19 -2.59
N ASP A 70 7.59 25.66 -1.35
CA ASP A 70 6.53 26.38 -0.61
C ASP A 70 6.00 27.63 -1.32
N SER A 71 6.79 28.20 -2.24
CA SER A 71 6.37 29.31 -3.09
C SER A 71 5.30 28.95 -4.12
N VAL A 72 5.08 27.65 -4.37
CA VAL A 72 4.02 27.15 -5.26
C VAL A 72 2.76 26.92 -4.43
N GLU A 73 1.70 27.62 -4.79
CA GLU A 73 0.38 27.43 -4.21
C GLU A 73 -0.26 26.16 -4.78
N LEU A 74 -0.60 25.22 -3.90
CA LEU A 74 -1.41 24.06 -4.25
C LEU A 74 -2.88 24.47 -4.24
N ARG A 75 -3.50 24.51 -5.41
CA ARG A 75 -4.88 24.94 -5.59
C ARG A 75 -5.83 23.85 -5.10
N TRP A 76 -6.72 24.19 -4.18
CA TRP A 76 -7.90 23.38 -3.83
C TRP A 76 -9.16 24.24 -3.90
N ASP A 77 -10.14 23.82 -4.69
CA ASP A 77 -11.47 24.42 -4.71
C ASP A 77 -12.57 23.40 -5.05
N HIS A 78 -13.81 23.83 -4.85
CA HIS A 78 -15.01 23.00 -5.00
C HIS A 78 -15.31 22.56 -6.44
N GLU A 79 -14.64 23.13 -7.45
CA GLU A 79 -14.85 22.77 -8.86
C GLU A 79 -13.91 21.63 -9.30
N LEU A 80 -12.77 21.43 -8.62
CA LEU A 80 -11.75 20.47 -9.06
C LEU A 80 -12.27 19.05 -9.22
N VAL A 81 -13.06 18.55 -8.27
CA VAL A 81 -13.60 17.19 -8.33
C VAL A 81 -14.48 17.03 -9.57
N ALA A 82 -15.40 17.98 -9.82
CA ALA A 82 -16.27 17.94 -10.98
C ALA A 82 -15.47 18.07 -12.29
N TYR A 83 -14.50 18.97 -12.32
CA TYR A 83 -13.63 19.18 -13.47
C TYR A 83 -12.88 17.91 -13.85
N PHE A 84 -12.18 17.27 -12.90
CA PHE A 84 -11.42 16.05 -13.19
C PHE A 84 -12.36 14.90 -13.55
N TYR A 85 -13.51 14.78 -12.90
CA TYR A 85 -14.47 13.73 -13.22
C TYR A 85 -15.02 13.85 -14.65
N ASP A 86 -15.36 15.07 -15.08
CA ASP A 86 -15.98 15.30 -16.39
C ASP A 86 -14.93 15.36 -17.52
N GLU A 87 -13.79 16.01 -17.30
CA GLU A 87 -12.82 16.33 -18.35
C GLU A 87 -11.62 15.38 -18.40
N GLN A 88 -11.24 14.77 -17.26
CA GLN A 88 -10.06 13.92 -17.12
C GLN A 88 -10.31 12.72 -16.19
N PRO A 89 -11.33 11.89 -16.48
CA PRO A 89 -11.75 10.82 -15.58
C PRO A 89 -10.67 9.75 -15.34
N GLY A 90 -9.65 9.71 -16.20
CA GLY A 90 -8.49 8.85 -16.02
C GLY A 90 -7.60 9.19 -14.83
N LEU A 91 -7.81 10.34 -14.17
CA LEU A 91 -7.16 10.66 -12.89
C LEU A 91 -7.68 9.77 -11.75
N TYR A 92 -8.88 9.20 -11.87
CA TYR A 92 -9.49 8.42 -10.79
C TYR A 92 -9.19 6.92 -10.86
N ASP A 93 -8.07 6.53 -11.48
CA ASP A 93 -7.69 5.12 -11.55
C ASP A 93 -7.38 4.50 -10.21
N ASP A 94 -6.90 5.29 -9.27
CA ASP A 94 -6.79 4.97 -7.84
C ASP A 94 -8.14 4.56 -7.24
N VAL A 95 -9.27 5.12 -7.73
CA VAL A 95 -10.60 4.99 -7.08
C VAL A 95 -11.49 3.96 -7.77
N TYR A 96 -11.58 3.96 -9.11
CA TYR A 96 -12.53 3.06 -9.78
C TYR A 96 -12.10 1.58 -9.72
N MET A 97 -10.83 1.32 -9.42
CA MET A 97 -10.31 -0.03 -9.18
C MET A 97 -10.84 -0.61 -7.88
N ASP A 98 -10.74 0.14 -6.78
CA ASP A 98 -11.38 -0.20 -5.51
C ASP A 98 -12.87 -0.52 -5.68
N LEU A 99 -13.60 0.34 -6.40
CA LEU A 99 -15.04 0.17 -6.63
C LEU A 99 -15.37 -1.10 -7.42
N THR A 100 -14.52 -1.47 -8.39
CA THR A 100 -14.66 -2.72 -9.14
C THR A 100 -14.54 -3.93 -8.21
N PHE A 101 -13.58 -3.90 -7.29
CA PHE A 101 -13.39 -5.00 -6.34
C PHE A 101 -14.52 -5.09 -5.31
N VAL A 102 -14.97 -3.94 -4.79
CA VAL A 102 -16.13 -3.88 -3.88
C VAL A 102 -17.40 -4.40 -4.56
N ASP A 103 -17.63 -4.06 -5.83
CA ASP A 103 -18.78 -4.54 -6.60
C ASP A 103 -18.78 -6.07 -6.79
N VAL A 104 -17.61 -6.69 -7.00
CA VAL A 104 -17.48 -8.15 -7.04
C VAL A 104 -17.82 -8.76 -5.69
N PHE A 105 -17.31 -8.20 -4.58
CA PHE A 105 -17.69 -8.64 -3.24
C PHE A 105 -19.19 -8.52 -2.97
N GLU A 106 -19.83 -7.45 -3.43
CA GLU A 106 -21.27 -7.27 -3.25
C GLU A 106 -22.09 -8.30 -4.04
N LYS A 107 -21.64 -8.67 -5.24
CA LYS A 107 -22.32 -9.64 -6.11
C LYS A 107 -22.09 -11.10 -5.71
N GLU A 108 -20.88 -11.44 -5.28
CA GLU A 108 -20.44 -12.83 -5.09
C GLU A 108 -20.11 -13.19 -3.63
N GLY A 109 -20.04 -12.20 -2.74
CA GLY A 109 -19.72 -12.37 -1.32
C GLY A 109 -18.22 -12.33 -1.02
N LEU A 110 -17.87 -12.34 0.27
CA LEU A 110 -16.47 -12.25 0.75
C LEU A 110 -15.57 -13.43 0.28
N ASP A 111 -16.18 -14.54 -0.12
CA ASP A 111 -15.50 -15.73 -0.64
C ASP A 111 -15.42 -15.75 -2.18
N ALA A 112 -15.79 -14.66 -2.87
CA ALA A 112 -15.74 -14.54 -4.33
C ALA A 112 -14.37 -14.98 -4.87
N PRO A 113 -14.30 -15.80 -5.94
CA PRO A 113 -13.04 -16.33 -6.46
C PRO A 113 -12.17 -15.22 -7.10
N VAL A 114 -10.84 -15.37 -7.07
CA VAL A 114 -9.91 -14.36 -7.62
C VAL A 114 -10.15 -14.11 -9.11
N GLU A 115 -10.60 -15.13 -9.82
CA GLU A 115 -10.98 -15.08 -11.22
C GLU A 115 -12.13 -14.09 -11.49
N SER A 116 -13.06 -13.91 -10.55
CA SER A 116 -14.14 -12.92 -10.72
C SER A 116 -13.61 -11.50 -10.68
N PHE A 117 -12.72 -11.19 -9.72
CA PHE A 117 -12.02 -9.91 -9.66
C PHE A 117 -11.17 -9.69 -10.90
N ALA A 118 -10.38 -10.70 -11.28
CA ALA A 118 -9.51 -10.65 -12.44
C ALA A 118 -10.28 -10.41 -13.75
N ASN A 119 -11.43 -11.05 -13.92
CA ASN A 119 -12.28 -10.85 -15.09
C ASN A 119 -12.97 -9.48 -15.08
N ALA A 120 -13.41 -9.00 -13.92
CA ALA A 120 -14.07 -7.70 -13.79
C ALA A 120 -13.13 -6.56 -14.21
N PHE A 121 -11.93 -6.46 -13.64
CA PHE A 121 -11.00 -5.36 -13.97
C PHE A 121 -10.41 -5.49 -15.40
N ALA A 122 -10.15 -6.72 -15.87
CA ALA A 122 -9.57 -6.95 -17.20
C ALA A 122 -10.54 -6.59 -18.34
N ASN A 123 -11.85 -6.67 -18.09
CA ASN A 123 -12.89 -6.31 -19.08
C ASN A 123 -13.54 -4.95 -18.79
N ALA A 124 -13.06 -4.19 -17.80
CA ALA A 124 -13.58 -2.87 -17.52
C ALA A 124 -13.22 -1.87 -18.63
N ASP A 125 -14.13 -0.92 -18.89
CA ASP A 125 -13.98 0.06 -19.98
C ASP A 125 -13.06 1.24 -19.63
N TYR A 126 -12.65 1.37 -18.36
CA TYR A 126 -11.77 2.45 -17.91
C TYR A 126 -10.30 2.22 -18.27
N MET A 127 -9.54 3.31 -18.29
CA MET A 127 -8.10 3.28 -18.58
C MET A 127 -7.32 2.59 -17.46
N LEU A 128 -6.17 2.02 -17.77
CA LEU A 128 -5.26 1.46 -16.77
C LEU A 128 -3.84 1.85 -17.15
N TRP A 129 -2.97 1.90 -16.16
CA TRP A 129 -1.56 2.23 -16.33
C TRP A 129 -0.68 1.06 -15.89
N CYS A 130 0.62 1.15 -16.18
CA CYS A 130 1.68 0.33 -15.59
C CYS A 130 1.31 -1.14 -15.30
N ALA A 131 1.33 -1.56 -14.03
CA ALA A 131 1.10 -2.94 -13.64
C ALA A 131 -0.33 -3.38 -13.95
N ASN A 132 -1.30 -2.50 -13.77
CA ASN A 132 -2.71 -2.75 -14.06
C ASN A 132 -2.96 -3.05 -15.54
N GLN A 133 -2.39 -2.25 -16.44
CA GLN A 133 -2.53 -2.43 -17.88
C GLN A 133 -1.78 -3.67 -18.38
N ALA A 134 -0.61 -3.97 -17.81
CA ALA A 134 0.12 -5.19 -18.11
C ALA A 134 -0.66 -6.44 -17.65
N ALA A 135 -1.26 -6.40 -16.46
CA ALA A 135 -2.09 -7.47 -15.92
C ALA A 135 -3.35 -7.70 -16.75
N ARG A 136 -4.04 -6.63 -17.16
CA ARG A 136 -5.17 -6.69 -18.11
C ARG A 136 -4.74 -7.39 -19.40
N TYR A 137 -3.62 -6.98 -19.99
CA TYR A 137 -3.10 -7.62 -21.19
C TYR A 137 -2.82 -9.12 -20.97
N ASN A 138 -2.18 -9.47 -19.86
CA ASN A 138 -1.85 -10.84 -19.50
C ASN A 138 -3.10 -11.73 -19.40
N ILE A 139 -4.13 -11.28 -18.69
CA ILE A 139 -5.40 -12.02 -18.51
C ILE A 139 -6.13 -12.21 -19.82
N LEU A 140 -6.26 -11.15 -20.62
CA LEU A 140 -6.90 -11.21 -21.94
C LEU A 140 -6.13 -12.10 -22.94
N ASN A 141 -4.85 -12.38 -22.67
CA ASN A 141 -4.01 -13.28 -23.46
C ASN A 141 -3.73 -14.64 -22.78
N GLY A 142 -4.50 -14.99 -21.76
CA GLY A 142 -4.52 -16.33 -21.18
C GLY A 142 -3.59 -16.59 -19.99
N ILE A 143 -2.86 -15.58 -19.51
CA ILE A 143 -2.10 -15.66 -18.25
C ILE A 143 -3.02 -15.18 -17.12
N GLN A 144 -3.57 -16.12 -16.35
CA GLN A 144 -4.55 -15.83 -15.30
C GLN A 144 -3.89 -15.35 -14.00
N ALA A 145 -4.67 -14.71 -13.12
CA ALA A 145 -4.22 -14.40 -11.77
C ALA A 145 -3.90 -15.69 -10.96
N PRO A 146 -2.90 -15.67 -10.06
CA PRO A 146 -1.99 -14.56 -9.76
C PRO A 146 -0.79 -14.45 -10.73
N GLU A 147 -0.66 -15.35 -11.72
CA GLU A 147 0.47 -15.30 -12.65
C GLU A 147 0.52 -13.99 -13.45
N SER A 148 -0.63 -13.37 -13.71
CA SER A 148 -0.74 -12.09 -14.41
C SER A 148 0.03 -10.94 -13.76
N GLY A 149 0.20 -10.95 -12.43
CA GLY A 149 0.92 -9.93 -11.65
C GLY A 149 2.35 -10.32 -11.24
N LEU A 150 2.79 -11.54 -11.55
CA LEU A 150 4.15 -11.97 -11.22
C LEU A 150 5.18 -11.21 -12.06
N TRP A 151 6.28 -10.78 -11.44
CA TRP A 151 7.43 -10.09 -12.07
C TRP A 151 7.93 -10.74 -13.37
N LYS A 152 7.75 -12.06 -13.52
CA LYS A 152 8.10 -12.81 -14.73
C LYS A 152 7.26 -12.43 -15.94
N TYR A 153 6.00 -12.07 -15.74
CA TYR A 153 5.02 -11.75 -16.78
C TYR A 153 4.56 -10.29 -16.75
N ASN A 154 4.79 -9.59 -15.63
CA ASN A 154 4.54 -8.17 -15.48
C ASN A 154 5.83 -7.43 -15.14
N MET A 155 6.36 -6.66 -16.11
CA MET A 155 7.59 -5.89 -15.91
C MET A 155 7.41 -4.67 -14.99
N TRP A 156 6.16 -4.33 -14.64
CA TRP A 156 5.80 -3.25 -13.73
C TRP A 156 5.37 -3.81 -12.37
N ALA A 157 5.70 -5.05 -12.04
CA ALA A 157 5.21 -5.72 -10.84
C ALA A 157 5.49 -4.96 -9.53
N ASP A 158 6.57 -4.18 -9.45
CA ASP A 158 6.94 -3.37 -8.28
C ASP A 158 6.36 -1.94 -8.29
N ALA A 159 5.59 -1.57 -9.32
CA ALA A 159 4.96 -0.26 -9.42
C ALA A 159 3.83 -0.07 -8.39
N ILE A 160 3.43 1.18 -8.15
CA ILE A 160 2.47 1.55 -7.11
C ILE A 160 1.02 1.14 -7.37
N ASP A 161 0.69 0.54 -8.50
CA ASP A 161 -0.69 0.31 -8.94
C ASP A 161 -1.57 -0.30 -7.82
N PHE A 162 -1.14 -1.40 -7.19
CA PHE A 162 -1.90 -1.97 -6.06
C PHE A 162 -1.85 -1.12 -4.79
N GLN A 163 -0.82 -0.29 -4.59
CA GLN A 163 -0.71 0.61 -3.44
C GLN A 163 -1.82 1.67 -3.43
N ILE A 164 -2.17 2.24 -4.59
CA ILE A 164 -3.16 3.30 -4.72
C ILE A 164 -4.62 2.80 -4.73
N GLU A 165 -4.81 1.48 -4.85
CA GLU A 165 -6.13 0.82 -4.95
C GLU A 165 -6.31 -0.29 -3.89
N ALA A 166 -5.58 -0.22 -2.77
CA ALA A 166 -5.67 -1.17 -1.65
C ALA A 166 -6.62 -0.71 -0.53
N ASP A 167 -7.17 0.50 -0.65
CA ASP A 167 -8.02 1.18 0.32
C ASP A 167 -9.24 0.31 0.67
N PHE A 168 -9.87 -0.32 -0.32
CA PHE A 168 -11.03 -1.20 -0.12
C PHE A 168 -10.75 -2.30 0.91
N ALA A 169 -9.56 -2.90 0.88
CA ALA A 169 -9.25 -4.08 1.68
C ALA A 169 -9.24 -3.74 3.17
N GLY A 170 -8.69 -2.57 3.54
CA GLY A 170 -8.71 -2.07 4.91
C GLY A 170 -10.08 -1.51 5.32
N LEU A 171 -10.77 -0.80 4.42
CA LEU A 171 -12.10 -0.24 4.70
C LEU A 171 -13.17 -1.31 4.92
N MET A 172 -13.03 -2.47 4.27
CA MET A 172 -13.91 -3.64 4.45
C MET A 172 -13.56 -4.48 5.69
N ALA A 173 -12.38 -4.26 6.29
CA ALA A 173 -11.86 -5.03 7.42
C ALA A 173 -11.48 -4.14 8.62
N PRO A 174 -12.39 -3.35 9.19
CA PRO A 174 -12.09 -2.37 10.23
C PRO A 174 -11.53 -3.04 11.49
N GLY A 175 -10.27 -2.74 11.83
CA GLY A 175 -9.55 -3.34 12.96
C GLY A 175 -9.22 -4.82 12.79
N MET A 176 -9.37 -5.38 11.58
CA MET A 176 -9.17 -6.80 11.27
C MET A 176 -8.04 -6.97 10.26
N ILE A 177 -6.80 -6.66 10.68
CA ILE A 177 -5.62 -6.58 9.80
C ILE A 177 -5.41 -7.87 8.99
N ASN A 178 -5.66 -9.03 9.60
CA ASN A 178 -5.52 -10.33 8.92
C ASN A 178 -6.55 -10.51 7.79
N ALA A 179 -7.77 -10.01 7.97
CA ALA A 179 -8.78 -10.05 6.92
C ALA A 179 -8.42 -9.08 5.78
N ALA A 180 -7.95 -7.86 6.11
CA ALA A 180 -7.42 -6.92 5.13
C ALA A 180 -6.28 -7.55 4.30
N GLY A 181 -5.34 -8.23 4.96
CA GLY A 181 -4.24 -8.95 4.32
C GLY A 181 -4.71 -10.09 3.41
N VAL A 182 -5.77 -10.83 3.77
CA VAL A 182 -6.35 -11.86 2.90
C VAL A 182 -6.99 -11.26 1.65
N TYR A 183 -7.69 -10.13 1.76
CA TYR A 183 -8.24 -9.45 0.60
C TYR A 183 -7.14 -8.88 -0.29
N ALA A 184 -6.13 -8.26 0.32
CA ALA A 184 -5.00 -7.70 -0.38
C ALA A 184 -4.18 -8.78 -1.12
N ASP A 185 -3.84 -9.88 -0.46
CA ASP A 185 -3.09 -11.01 -1.06
C ASP A 185 -3.77 -11.56 -2.31
N ARG A 186 -5.08 -11.78 -2.24
CA ARG A 186 -5.84 -12.38 -3.34
C ARG A 186 -5.97 -11.43 -4.53
N ILE A 187 -6.23 -10.15 -4.28
CA ILE A 187 -6.56 -9.16 -5.32
C ILE A 187 -5.30 -8.47 -5.82
N GLY A 188 -4.39 -8.05 -4.93
CA GLY A 188 -3.14 -7.37 -5.31
C GLY A 188 -2.20 -8.20 -6.17
N HIS A 189 -2.24 -9.53 -6.03
CA HIS A 189 -1.48 -10.41 -6.91
C HIS A 189 -2.06 -10.60 -8.31
N ILE A 190 -3.19 -9.98 -8.62
CA ILE A 190 -3.69 -9.87 -9.98
C ILE A 190 -2.73 -9.04 -10.84
N MET A 191 -2.21 -7.95 -10.29
CA MET A 191 -1.41 -6.95 -11.00
C MET A 191 0.02 -6.80 -10.49
N ASN A 192 0.26 -6.94 -9.19
CA ASN A 192 1.56 -6.66 -8.58
C ASN A 192 2.19 -7.90 -7.91
N SER A 193 3.50 -7.84 -7.73
CA SER A 193 4.25 -8.74 -6.84
C SER A 193 5.45 -7.96 -6.27
N GLY A 194 6.17 -8.53 -5.30
CA GLY A 194 7.31 -7.82 -4.71
C GLY A 194 6.89 -6.55 -3.98
N ASP A 195 7.63 -5.46 -4.19
CA ASP A 195 7.44 -4.20 -3.48
C ASP A 195 6.12 -3.52 -3.87
N GLY A 196 5.63 -3.73 -5.10
CA GLY A 196 4.32 -3.25 -5.56
C GLY A 196 3.16 -3.87 -4.79
N PHE A 197 3.27 -5.16 -4.46
CA PHE A 197 2.29 -5.83 -3.60
C PHE A 197 2.45 -5.38 -2.14
N TYR A 198 3.68 -5.27 -1.64
CA TYR A 198 3.93 -4.84 -0.26
C TYR A 198 3.41 -3.44 0.01
N GLY A 199 3.47 -2.53 -0.98
CA GLY A 199 2.82 -1.23 -0.97
C GLY A 199 1.35 -1.31 -0.60
N GLY A 200 0.56 -2.03 -1.39
CA GLY A 200 -0.87 -2.18 -1.15
C GLY A 200 -1.20 -2.96 0.13
N ALA A 201 -0.48 -4.03 0.45
CA ALA A 201 -0.69 -4.77 1.70
C ALA A 201 -0.47 -3.88 2.94
N TYR A 202 0.53 -3.00 2.88
CA TYR A 202 0.82 -2.03 3.92
C TYR A 202 -0.26 -0.95 4.04
N VAL A 203 -0.72 -0.37 2.92
CA VAL A 203 -1.84 0.59 2.87
C VAL A 203 -3.12 -0.03 3.43
N ALA A 204 -3.47 -1.25 3.00
CA ALA A 204 -4.64 -1.98 3.52
C ALA A 204 -4.57 -2.18 5.04
N ALA A 205 -3.39 -2.51 5.57
CA ALA A 205 -3.17 -2.64 7.01
C ALA A 205 -3.31 -1.29 7.74
N MET A 206 -2.76 -0.21 7.20
CA MET A 206 -2.92 1.14 7.77
C MET A 206 -4.39 1.55 7.83
N TYR A 207 -5.16 1.33 6.76
CA TYR A 207 -6.61 1.59 6.74
C TYR A 207 -7.35 0.81 7.82
N SER A 208 -7.10 -0.49 7.94
CA SER A 208 -7.72 -1.34 8.97
C SER A 208 -7.36 -0.85 10.39
N LEU A 209 -6.08 -0.52 10.64
CA LEU A 209 -5.60 -0.07 11.95
C LEU A 209 -6.14 1.32 12.33
N ALA A 210 -6.37 2.23 11.37
CA ALA A 210 -6.93 3.55 11.61
C ALA A 210 -8.38 3.52 12.17
N PHE A 211 -9.06 2.37 12.14
CA PHE A 211 -10.33 2.19 12.87
C PHE A 211 -10.14 2.06 14.39
N VAL A 212 -8.95 1.66 14.83
CA VAL A 212 -8.65 1.33 16.23
C VAL A 212 -7.68 2.32 16.87
N TYR A 213 -6.73 2.83 16.09
CA TYR A 213 -5.72 3.76 16.59
C TYR A 213 -6.08 5.21 16.26
N ASP A 214 -5.81 6.08 17.24
CA ASP A 214 -5.85 7.53 17.07
C ASP A 214 -4.45 8.12 16.80
N ASP A 215 -3.39 7.36 17.10
CA ASP A 215 -1.99 7.76 16.89
C ASP A 215 -1.51 7.29 15.51
N VAL A 216 -1.29 8.26 14.61
CA VAL A 216 -0.77 8.01 13.25
C VAL A 216 0.58 7.32 13.27
N TYR A 217 1.45 7.66 14.24
CA TYR A 217 2.76 7.02 14.36
C TYR A 217 2.60 5.51 14.65
N GLN A 218 1.65 5.15 15.51
CA GLN A 218 1.39 3.74 15.81
C GLN A 218 0.76 3.00 14.62
N VAL A 219 -0.10 3.66 13.83
CA VAL A 219 -0.66 3.10 12.59
C VAL A 219 0.45 2.73 11.61
N VAL A 220 1.36 3.66 11.32
CA VAL A 220 2.43 3.41 10.32
C VAL A 220 3.43 2.36 10.80
N VAL A 221 3.70 2.28 12.11
CA VAL A 221 4.63 1.28 12.66
C VAL A 221 4.01 -0.12 12.66
N ASP A 222 2.80 -0.28 13.21
CA ASP A 222 2.20 -1.61 13.38
C ASP A 222 1.73 -2.19 12.05
N ALA A 223 1.35 -1.36 11.07
CA ALA A 223 1.00 -1.84 9.74
C ALA A 223 2.17 -2.58 9.05
N LEU A 224 3.44 -2.30 9.40
CA LEU A 224 4.59 -2.99 8.80
C LEU A 224 4.69 -4.47 9.19
N GLU A 225 3.99 -4.91 10.25
CA GLU A 225 4.02 -6.30 10.70
C GLU A 225 3.42 -7.28 9.68
N VAL A 226 2.63 -6.78 8.71
CA VAL A 226 2.05 -7.61 7.64
C VAL A 226 3.04 -7.92 6.52
N ILE A 227 4.19 -7.24 6.50
CA ILE A 227 5.22 -7.38 5.46
C ILE A 227 6.39 -8.23 5.98
N PRO A 228 6.96 -9.15 5.18
CA PRO A 228 8.13 -9.92 5.59
C PRO A 228 9.32 -9.02 5.96
N ALA A 229 9.79 -9.10 7.20
CA ALA A 229 10.82 -8.20 7.73
C ALA A 229 12.18 -8.28 7.00
N GLU A 230 12.45 -9.38 6.30
CA GLU A 230 13.65 -9.56 5.49
C GLU A 230 13.64 -8.82 4.15
N SER A 231 12.45 -8.42 3.65
CA SER A 231 12.33 -7.69 2.38
C SER A 231 12.86 -6.26 2.49
N ASN A 232 13.02 -5.58 1.36
CA ASN A 232 13.56 -4.22 1.34
C ASN A 232 12.50 -3.17 1.68
N TYR A 233 11.25 -3.42 1.28
CA TYR A 233 10.12 -2.54 1.56
C TYR A 233 10.03 -2.05 3.02
N PRO A 234 9.96 -2.91 4.07
CA PRO A 234 9.86 -2.44 5.46
C PRO A 234 11.13 -1.74 5.94
N LYS A 235 12.31 -2.02 5.35
CA LYS A 235 13.56 -1.32 5.67
C LYS A 235 13.51 0.13 5.19
N CYS A 236 12.92 0.38 4.03
CA CYS A 236 12.67 1.73 3.54
C CYS A 236 11.75 2.49 4.51
N MET A 237 10.59 1.92 4.85
CA MET A 237 9.63 2.57 5.75
C MET A 237 10.25 2.86 7.13
N GLN A 238 11.05 1.92 7.66
CA GLN A 238 11.82 2.13 8.88
C GLN A 238 12.87 3.25 8.76
N ALA A 239 13.51 3.39 7.59
CA ALA A 239 14.42 4.50 7.33
C ALA A 239 13.69 5.85 7.34
N VAL A 240 12.50 5.95 6.73
CA VAL A 240 11.66 7.16 6.77
C VAL A 240 11.27 7.52 8.20
N ILE A 241 10.83 6.54 8.99
CA ILE A 241 10.54 6.73 10.42
C ILE A 241 11.77 7.23 11.18
N ALA A 242 12.97 6.74 10.84
CA ALA A 242 14.22 7.19 11.44
C ALA A 242 14.59 8.62 11.00
N PHE A 243 14.37 8.98 9.73
CA PHE A 243 14.59 10.34 9.23
C PHE A 243 13.65 11.35 9.89
N HIS A 244 12.38 11.00 10.09
CA HIS A 244 11.45 11.81 10.87
C HIS A 244 11.97 12.07 12.29
N LYS A 245 12.47 11.04 12.98
CA LYS A 245 13.07 11.21 14.33
C LYS A 245 14.34 12.05 14.33
N LEU A 246 15.13 11.99 13.25
CA LEU A 246 16.36 12.77 13.11
C LEU A 246 16.06 14.26 12.81
N TYR A 247 14.96 14.52 12.10
CA TYR A 247 14.55 15.85 11.64
C TYR A 247 13.10 16.18 12.04
N PRO A 248 12.74 16.14 13.34
CA PRO A 248 11.33 16.16 13.78
C PRO A 248 10.53 17.38 13.31
N ASP A 249 11.19 18.53 13.11
CA ASP A 249 10.54 19.77 12.69
C ASP A 249 10.91 20.20 11.25
N ASP A 250 11.50 19.30 10.45
CA ASP A 250 12.06 19.64 9.13
C ASP A 250 11.79 18.53 8.10
N CYS A 251 10.56 18.53 7.57
CA CYS A 251 10.14 17.56 6.56
C CYS A 251 10.97 17.66 5.27
N GLN A 252 11.51 18.83 4.92
CA GLN A 252 12.36 19.00 3.74
C GLN A 252 13.69 18.25 3.90
N LYS A 253 14.29 18.26 5.10
CA LYS A 253 15.49 17.44 5.37
C LYS A 253 15.20 15.95 5.37
N ALA A 254 14.06 15.52 5.92
CA ALA A 254 13.68 14.11 5.86
C ALA A 254 13.40 13.66 4.42
N TRP A 255 12.70 14.48 3.62
CA TRP A 255 12.49 14.26 2.20
C TRP A 255 13.82 14.15 1.45
N GLN A 256 14.77 15.07 1.68
CA GLN A 256 16.09 15.01 1.05
C GLN A 256 16.86 13.74 1.48
N ALA A 257 16.72 13.29 2.72
CA ALA A 257 17.32 12.03 3.17
C ALA A 257 16.71 10.79 2.49
N ILE A 258 15.43 10.83 2.11
CA ILE A 258 14.80 9.79 1.27
C ILE A 258 15.43 9.82 -0.13
N GLU A 259 15.51 10.99 -0.76
CA GLU A 259 16.10 11.14 -2.10
C GLU A 259 17.59 10.76 -2.18
N ASP A 260 18.35 11.06 -1.14
CA ASP A 260 19.78 10.74 -1.06
C ASP A 260 20.03 9.24 -0.78
N SER A 261 18.99 8.48 -0.46
CA SER A 261 19.08 7.06 -0.13
C SER A 261 18.92 6.15 -1.34
N GLU A 262 19.24 4.87 -1.17
CA GLU A 262 19.03 3.84 -2.19
C GLU A 262 17.54 3.61 -2.51
N TRP A 263 16.62 4.07 -1.67
CA TRP A 263 15.19 3.89 -1.83
C TRP A 263 14.56 4.76 -2.92
N ALA A 264 15.20 5.86 -3.30
CA ALA A 264 14.72 6.74 -4.37
C ALA A 264 15.17 6.29 -5.78
N ILE A 265 15.97 5.22 -5.87
CA ILE A 265 16.49 4.68 -7.12
C ILE A 265 15.56 3.58 -7.63
N ASP A 266 14.93 3.81 -8.77
CA ASP A 266 14.15 2.78 -9.45
C ASP A 266 15.06 1.77 -10.16
N LEU A 267 14.91 0.49 -9.81
CA LEU A 267 15.72 -0.62 -10.32
C LEU A 267 14.98 -1.50 -11.34
N HIS A 268 13.66 -1.37 -11.45
CA HIS A 268 12.82 -2.35 -12.12
C HIS A 268 11.92 -1.74 -13.19
N CYS A 269 11.38 -0.55 -12.95
CA CYS A 269 10.52 0.14 -13.89
C CYS A 269 11.31 0.57 -15.14
N PRO A 270 10.89 0.16 -16.35
CA PRO A 270 11.57 0.56 -17.59
C PRO A 270 11.64 2.07 -17.81
N GLY A 271 10.62 2.81 -17.32
CA GLY A 271 10.57 4.27 -17.40
C GLY A 271 11.39 4.98 -16.32
N GLY A 272 11.66 4.30 -15.20
CA GLY A 272 12.34 4.86 -14.04
C GLY A 272 13.85 4.60 -13.99
N ILE A 273 14.32 3.51 -14.61
CA ILE A 273 15.75 3.18 -14.62
C ILE A 273 16.58 4.30 -15.28
N ASN A 274 17.52 4.88 -14.52
CA ASN A 274 18.35 6.03 -14.90
C ASN A 274 17.54 7.30 -15.28
N SER A 275 16.34 7.44 -14.72
CA SER A 275 15.42 8.56 -14.92
C SER A 275 15.05 9.17 -13.57
N PRO A 276 14.72 10.48 -13.50
CA PRO A 276 14.14 11.05 -12.29
C PRO A 276 12.68 10.61 -12.07
N PHE A 277 12.02 10.08 -13.10
CA PHE A 277 10.69 9.47 -12.98
C PHE A 277 10.77 8.23 -12.10
N ASN A 278 9.87 8.08 -11.14
CA ASN A 278 9.81 6.90 -10.29
C ASN A 278 8.35 6.57 -9.94
N ILE A 279 7.97 5.32 -10.18
CA ILE A 279 6.64 4.78 -9.92
C ILE A 279 6.70 3.55 -9.02
N ASP A 280 7.87 3.26 -8.44
CA ASP A 280 8.08 2.15 -7.53
C ASP A 280 7.30 2.38 -6.23
N ALA A 281 6.64 1.33 -5.73
CA ALA A 281 5.84 1.40 -4.52
C ALA A 281 6.65 1.84 -3.30
N THR A 282 7.94 1.55 -3.27
CA THR A 282 8.81 1.85 -2.13
C THR A 282 8.95 3.36 -1.90
N VAL A 283 9.33 4.13 -2.93
CA VAL A 283 9.57 5.58 -2.75
C VAL A 283 8.25 6.35 -2.57
N ASN A 284 7.20 5.94 -3.27
CA ASN A 284 5.90 6.61 -3.16
C ASN A 284 5.26 6.30 -1.79
N SER A 285 5.40 5.08 -1.26
CA SER A 285 5.08 4.78 0.14
C SER A 285 5.90 5.62 1.12
N ALA A 286 7.17 5.91 0.82
CA ALA A 286 8.01 6.75 1.67
C ALA A 286 7.49 8.20 1.74
N TYR A 287 6.95 8.72 0.65
CA TYR A 287 6.32 10.04 0.62
C TYR A 287 4.95 10.07 1.32
N VAL A 288 4.17 8.99 1.23
CA VAL A 288 2.96 8.81 2.04
C VAL A 288 3.33 8.85 3.54
N LEU A 289 4.38 8.13 3.95
CA LEU A 289 4.85 8.15 5.34
C LEU A 289 5.36 9.53 5.77
N LEU A 290 6.06 10.24 4.90
CA LEU A 290 6.49 11.61 5.16
C LEU A 290 5.27 12.50 5.51
N GLY A 291 4.22 12.47 4.70
CA GLY A 291 3.01 13.25 4.97
C GLY A 291 2.24 12.81 6.22
N LEU A 292 2.14 11.50 6.46
CA LEU A 292 1.48 10.98 7.66
C LEU A 292 2.21 11.36 8.95
N LEU A 293 3.54 11.20 8.97
CA LEU A 293 4.37 11.46 10.15
C LEU A 293 4.41 12.94 10.51
N TYR A 294 4.66 13.83 9.54
CA TYR A 294 4.74 15.27 9.78
C TYR A 294 3.37 15.97 9.81
N GLY A 295 2.33 15.34 9.28
CA GLY A 295 0.96 15.86 9.35
C GLY A 295 0.26 15.55 10.67
N GLU A 296 0.71 14.54 11.42
CA GLU A 296 0.24 14.22 12.79
C GLU A 296 -1.30 14.08 12.92
N GLY A 297 -1.97 13.65 11.85
CA GLY A 297 -3.43 13.49 11.78
C GLY A 297 -4.20 14.75 11.32
N ASP A 298 -3.52 15.86 11.03
CA ASP A 298 -4.13 16.99 10.30
C ASP A 298 -4.21 16.65 8.81
N LEU A 299 -5.44 16.40 8.33
CA LEU A 299 -5.70 15.99 6.96
C LEU A 299 -5.08 16.93 5.91
N LYS A 300 -5.22 18.25 6.12
CA LYS A 300 -4.74 19.23 5.15
C LYS A 300 -3.21 19.25 5.12
N LEU A 301 -2.58 19.24 6.29
CA LEU A 301 -1.12 19.24 6.39
C LEU A 301 -0.52 17.95 5.83
N THR A 302 -1.10 16.79 6.16
CA THR A 302 -0.70 15.50 5.59
C THR A 302 -0.74 15.53 4.07
N MET A 303 -1.86 15.96 3.48
CA MET A 303 -1.99 16.03 2.01
C MET A 303 -1.01 17.04 1.39
N ASP A 304 -0.84 18.21 2.00
CA ASP A 304 0.08 19.24 1.49
C ASP A 304 1.52 18.71 1.45
N ILE A 305 1.97 18.00 2.50
CA ILE A 305 3.31 17.43 2.56
C ILE A 305 3.47 16.29 1.56
N SER A 306 2.52 15.36 1.47
CA SER A 306 2.57 14.24 0.51
C SER A 306 2.62 14.74 -0.93
N ILE A 307 1.73 15.67 -1.32
CA ILE A 307 1.71 16.22 -2.68
C ILE A 307 3.00 16.99 -2.98
N ARG A 308 3.54 17.72 -1.99
CA ARG A 308 4.81 18.43 -2.17
C ARG A 308 5.99 17.51 -2.34
N ALA A 309 5.92 16.24 -1.93
CA ALA A 309 7.03 15.30 -2.11
C ALA A 309 7.36 15.06 -3.60
N GLY A 310 6.41 15.31 -4.51
CA GLY A 310 6.58 15.11 -5.95
C GLY A 310 6.30 13.66 -6.38
N GLN A 311 6.73 13.33 -7.59
CA GLN A 311 6.38 12.07 -8.30
C GLN A 311 4.87 11.92 -8.55
N ASP A 312 4.32 10.77 -8.18
CA ASP A 312 2.91 10.37 -8.26
C ASP A 312 2.24 10.67 -6.90
#